data_AF-A0A353N6F1-F1
#
_entry.id   AF-A0A353N6F1-F1
#
_cell.length_a   1.000
_cell.length_b   1.000
_cell.length_c   1.000
_cell.angle_alpha   90.00
_cell.angle_beta   90.00
_cell.angle_gamma   90.00
#
_symmetry.space_group_name_H-M   'P 1'
#
loop_
_entity.id
_entity.type
_entity.pdbx_description
1 polymer ?
#
loop_
_entity_poly.entity_id
_entity_poly.type
_entity_poly.pdbx_seq_one_letter_code
_entity_poly.pdbx_strand_id
1 'polypeptide(L)' 'MEKLLTAYELAEILNLSVETVWRYTRQKKIPVIELGEKQYRYKKE' A
#
# COMPACT_ATOMS: atom_id res chain seq x y z
N MET A 1 1.59 5.42 -17.44
CA MET A 1 2.08 4.23 -16.71
C MET A 1 1.60 4.35 -15.27
N GLU A 2 0.53 3.65 -14.90
CA GLU A 2 0.08 3.60 -13.50
C GLU A 2 1.16 2.87 -12.68
N LYS A 3 1.97 3.64 -11.93
CA LYS A 3 2.97 3.07 -11.04
C LYS A 3 2.26 2.53 -9.80
N LEU A 4 2.15 1.21 -9.75
CA LEU A 4 1.63 0.51 -8.59
C LEU A 4 2.78 0.32 -7.59
N LEU A 5 2.65 0.96 -6.43
CA LEU A 5 3.62 0.90 -5.35
C LEU A 5 3.42 -0.35 -4.50
N THR A 6 4.51 -0.87 -3.96
CA THR A 6 4.48 -1.90 -2.92
C THR A 6 4.21 -1.29 -1.54
N ALA A 7 3.91 -2.12 -0.54
CA ALA A 7 3.75 -1.66 0.85
C ALA A 7 5.03 -0.99 1.39
N TYR A 8 6.19 -1.42 0.91
CA TYR A 8 7.50 -0.87 1.26
C TYR A 8 7.68 0.53 0.66
N GLU A 9 7.44 0.70 -0.64
CA GLU A 9 7.53 2.01 -1.27
C GLU A 9 6.51 2.99 -0.69
N LEU A 10 5.29 2.53 -0.42
CA LEU A 10 4.28 3.37 0.23
C LEU A 10 4.72 3.78 1.64
N ALA A 11 5.34 2.88 2.40
CA ALA A 11 5.90 3.16 3.72
C ALA A 11 7.00 4.23 3.63
N GLU A 12 7.91 4.14 2.66
CA GLU A 12 8.95 5.15 2.45
C GLU A 12 8.37 6.52 2.06
N ILE A 13 7.40 6.55 1.15
CA ILE A 13 6.75 7.79 0.69
C ILE A 13 5.98 8.47 1.81
N LEU A 14 5.24 7.71 2.61
CA LEU A 14 4.48 8.24 3.74
C LEU A 14 5.37 8.46 4.97
N ASN A 15 6.65 8.07 4.92
CA ASN A 15 7.56 8.05 6.06
C ASN A 15 6.99 7.29 7.26
N LEU A 16 6.29 6.20 6.99
CA LEU A 16 5.64 5.32 7.98
C LEU A 16 6.31 3.96 8.00
N SER A 17 6.14 3.22 9.10
CA SER A 17 6.53 1.81 9.14
C SER A 17 5.63 0.96 8.24
N VAL A 18 6.18 -0.09 7.63
CA VAL A 18 5.44 -1.08 6.84
C VAL A 18 4.27 -1.67 7.64
N GLU A 19 4.45 -1.90 8.94
CA GLU A 19 3.38 -2.33 9.84
C GLU A 19 2.22 -1.34 9.92
N THR A 20 2.51 -0.04 9.96
CA THR A 20 1.49 1.02 9.95
C THR A 20 0.74 1.04 8.63
N VAL A 21 1.45 0.84 7.50
CA VAL A 21 0.82 0.68 6.19
C VAL A 21 -0.13 -0.51 6.20
N TRP A 22 0.31 -1.70 6.65
CA TRP A 22 -0.57 -2.87 6.77
C TRP A 22 -1.76 -2.63 7.68
N ARG A 23 -1.57 -1.91 8.80
CA ARG A 23 -2.64 -1.52 9.70
C ARG A 23 -3.66 -0.64 8.98
N TYR A 24 -3.22 0.33 8.19
CA TYR A 24 -4.09 1.20 7.40
C TYR A 24 -4.77 0.47 6.25
N THR A 25 -4.09 -0.48 5.61
CA THR A 25 -4.66 -1.39 4.60
C THR A 25 -5.80 -2.21 5.21
N ARG A 26 -5.58 -2.80 6.40
CA ARG A 26 -6.62 -3.55 7.13
C ARG A 26 -7.78 -2.66 7.59
N GLN A 27 -7.49 -1.42 7.98
CA GLN A 27 -8.50 -0.41 8.33
C GLN A 27 -9.16 0.23 7.10
N LYS A 28 -8.78 -0.16 5.88
CA LYS A 28 -9.24 0.45 4.62
C LYS A 28 -9.10 1.98 4.57
N LYS A 29 -8.11 2.53 5.30
CA LYS A 29 -7.80 3.97 5.32
C LYS A 29 -7.04 4.43 4.08
N ILE A 30 -6.39 3.51 3.39
CA ILE A 30 -5.64 3.78 2.17
C ILE A 30 -6.20 2.94 1.02
N PRO A 31 -6.27 3.50 -0.19
CA PRO A 31 -6.72 2.76 -1.37
C PRO A 31 -5.68 1.68 -1.70
N VAL A 32 -6.11 0.44 -1.56
CA VAL A 32 -5.31 -0.75 -1.89
C VAL A 32 -5.97 -1.49 -3.05
N ILE A 33 -5.14 -1.96 -3.97
CA ILE A 33 -5.53 -2.82 -5.07
C ILE A 33 -5.07 -4.22 -4.74
N GLU A 34 -6.04 -5.11 -4.57
CA GLU A 34 -5.83 -6.54 -4.40
C GLU A 34 -5.68 -7.15 -5.79
N LEU A 35 -4.45 -7.55 -6.15
CA LEU A 35 -4.13 -8.15 -7.46
C LEU A 35 -4.35 -9.67 -7.49
N GLY A 36 -4.79 -10.28 -6.39
CA GLY A 36 -4.96 -11.73 -6.25
C GLY A 36 -4.24 -12.26 -5.02
N GLU A 37 -3.63 -13.45 -5.13
CA GLU A 37 -3.01 -14.28 -4.07
C GLU A 37 -2.12 -13.51 -3.07
N LYS A 38 -2.75 -12.75 -2.18
CA LYS A 38 -2.12 -11.92 -1.13
C LYS A 38 -1.20 -10.82 -1.68
N GLN A 39 -1.33 -10.45 -2.95
CA GLN A 39 -0.60 -9.32 -3.52
C GLN A 39 -1.43 -8.05 -3.42
N TYR A 40 -0.94 -7.13 -2.59
CA TYR A 40 -1.50 -5.80 -2.41
C TYR A 40 -0.58 -4.80 -3.11
N ARG A 41 -1.15 -3.95 -3.95
CA ARG A 41 -0.46 -2.79 -4.50
C ARG A 41 -1.22 -1.51 -4.20
N TYR A 42 -0.49 -0.40 -4.16
CA TYR A 42 -1.02 0.90 -3.81
C TYR A 42 -0.92 1.82 -5.03
N LYS A 43 -1.96 2.59 -5.29
CA LYS A 43 -1.90 3.64 -6.31
C LYS A 43 -1.24 4.86 -5.69
N LYS A 44 -0.16 5.34 -6.32
CA LYS A 44 0.26 6.72 -6.16
C LYS A 44 -0.66 7.53 -7.07
N GLU A 45 -1.56 8.30 -6.49
CA GLU A 45 -2.29 9.33 -7.25
C GLU A 45 -1.30 10.37 -7.80
#